data_AF-A0A6G1EB02-F1
#
_entry.id   AF-A0A6G1EB02-F1
#
_cell.length_a   1.000
_cell.length_b   1.000
_cell.length_c   1.000
_cell.angle_alpha   90.00
_cell.angle_beta   90.00
_cell.angle_gamma   90.00
#
_symmetry.space_group_name_H-M   'P 1'
#
loop_
_entity.id
_entity.type
_entity.pdbx_description
1 polymer ?
#
loop_
_entity_poly.entity_id
_entity_poly.type
_entity_poly.pdbx_seq_one_letter_code
_entity_poly.pdbx_strand_id
1 'polypeptide(L)'
;MTREKRPDLLNKVWNVVEPLMKKPPAASWPYFQSASGENCAPAAFICPILMEIMKDPQVASDGFTYEAEAIRRWFGSRNNRSPMTNLALPNLNLIPNRALRSSIHEYLRQQQQPDPAYQQQLSGT
;
A
#
# COMPACT_ATOMS: atom_id res chain seq x y z
N MET A 1 31.26 -11.12 -3.96
CA MET A 1 30.87 -10.75 -5.33
C MET A 1 31.41 -9.36 -5.65
N THR A 2 32.22 -9.17 -6.69
CA THR A 2 32.77 -7.86 -7.05
C THR A 2 31.75 -7.01 -7.82
N ARG A 3 31.82 -5.69 -7.61
CA ARG A 3 30.90 -4.68 -8.17
C ARG A 3 30.93 -4.62 -9.71
N GLU A 4 31.94 -5.20 -10.37
CA GLU A 4 32.06 -5.18 -11.83
C GLU A 4 31.16 -6.20 -12.55
N LYS A 5 30.53 -7.15 -11.84
CA LYS A 5 29.62 -8.14 -12.45
C LYS A 5 28.14 -7.71 -12.46
N ARG A 6 27.82 -6.49 -12.00
CA ARG A 6 26.44 -5.98 -12.07
C ARG A 6 26.20 -5.38 -13.45
N PRO A 7 25.25 -5.92 -14.24
CA PRO A 7 24.92 -5.34 -15.54
C PRO A 7 24.36 -3.92 -15.34
N ASP A 8 24.77 -2.99 -16.22
CA ASP A 8 24.26 -1.62 -16.25
C ASP A 8 22.76 -1.62 -16.65
N LEU A 9 21.90 -1.46 -15.64
CA LEU A 9 20.45 -1.46 -15.79
C LEU A 9 19.95 -0.27 -16.62
N LEU A 10 20.69 0.85 -16.63
CA LEU A 10 20.24 2.09 -17.26
C LEU A 10 20.18 1.99 -18.78
N ASN A 11 21.09 1.25 -19.42
CA ASN A 11 21.14 1.17 -20.88
C ASN A 11 20.45 -0.07 -21.46
N LYS A 12 20.37 -1.18 -20.70
CA LYS A 12 19.86 -2.45 -21.23
C LYS A 12 18.41 -2.75 -20.84
N VAL A 13 17.98 -2.27 -19.68
CA VAL A 13 16.64 -2.57 -19.14
C VAL A 13 15.68 -1.41 -19.38
N TRP A 14 16.18 -0.19 -19.61
CA TRP A 14 15.36 1.00 -19.82
C TRP A 14 14.44 0.88 -21.05
N ASN A 15 14.87 0.27 -22.15
CA ASN A 15 14.02 0.03 -23.33
C ASN A 15 12.84 -0.92 -23.05
N VAL A 16 12.96 -1.78 -22.04
CA VAL A 16 11.90 -2.71 -21.62
C VAL A 16 10.98 -2.06 -20.58
N VAL A 17 11.53 -1.19 -19.74
CA VAL A 17 10.81 -0.52 -18.65
C VAL A 17 10.07 0.74 -19.11
N GLU A 18 10.63 1.49 -20.07
CA GLU A 18 10.04 2.71 -20.64
C GLU A 18 8.58 2.52 -21.09
N PRO A 19 8.23 1.46 -21.87
CA PRO A 19 6.87 1.23 -22.32
C PRO A 19 5.91 0.93 -21.15
N LEU A 20 6.38 0.33 -20.06
CA LEU A 20 5.57 0.06 -18.87
C LEU A 20 5.35 1.32 -18.01
N MET A 21 6.25 2.29 -18.05
CA MET A 21 6.15 3.53 -17.26
C MET A 21 5.34 4.63 -17.98
N LYS A 22 5.29 4.62 -19.31
CA LYS A 22 4.51 5.59 -20.11
C LYS A 22 3.06 5.12 -20.28
N LYS A 23 2.25 5.45 -19.27
CA LYS A 23 0.77 5.42 -19.20
C LYS A 23 0.11 4.03 -19.11
N PRO A 24 -0.46 3.65 -17.96
CA PRO A 24 -1.65 2.81 -18.03
C PRO A 24 -2.77 3.65 -18.70
N PRO A 25 -3.63 3.07 -19.57
CA PRO A 25 -4.90 3.73 -19.87
C PRO A 25 -5.59 3.99 -18.53
N ALA A 26 -6.21 5.15 -18.39
CA ALA A 26 -6.73 5.71 -17.14
C ALA A 26 -7.85 4.87 -16.45
N ALA A 27 -7.98 3.57 -16.75
CA ALA A 27 -9.12 2.75 -16.36
C ALA A 27 -8.82 1.25 -16.15
N SER A 28 -7.58 0.80 -15.88
CA SER A 28 -7.37 -0.65 -15.65
C SER A 28 -6.38 -1.09 -14.57
N TRP A 29 -5.88 -0.17 -13.75
CA TRP A 29 -5.39 -0.57 -12.41
C TRP A 29 -6.47 -0.18 -11.39
N PRO A 30 -7.05 -1.12 -10.63
CA PRO A 30 -8.13 -0.84 -9.67
C PRO A 30 -7.66 -0.02 -8.45
N TYR A 31 -6.52 0.67 -8.55
CA TYR A 31 -5.78 1.15 -7.38
C TYR A 31 -5.15 2.55 -7.51
N PHE A 32 -5.19 3.19 -8.68
CA PHE A 32 -4.78 4.59 -8.77
C PHE A 32 -5.96 5.46 -9.18
N GLN A 33 -6.93 5.55 -8.28
CA GLN A 33 -7.91 6.62 -8.33
C GLN A 33 -7.25 7.82 -7.67
N SER A 34 -6.85 8.79 -8.48
CA SER A 34 -6.50 10.13 -8.01
C SER A 34 -7.73 10.68 -7.31
N ALA A 35 -7.78 10.56 -5.98
CA ALA A 35 -8.83 11.16 -5.18
C ALA A 35 -8.71 12.68 -5.32
N SER A 36 -9.58 13.25 -6.15
CA SER A 36 -9.86 14.68 -6.18
C SER A 36 -10.45 15.07 -4.81
N GLY A 37 -9.64 15.75 -4.00
CA GLY A 37 -10.05 16.66 -2.94
C GLY A 37 -11.12 16.16 -1.98
N GLU A 38 -10.74 15.33 -1.01
CA GLU A 38 -11.15 15.38 0.41
C GLU A 38 -10.03 14.69 1.21
N ASN A 39 -10.02 14.87 2.53
CA ASN A 39 -8.97 14.44 3.47
C ASN A 39 -8.87 12.90 3.63
N CYS A 40 -8.87 12.17 2.52
CA CYS A 40 -8.95 10.72 2.45
C CYS A 40 -7.53 10.13 2.44
N ALA A 41 -7.30 9.15 3.31
CA ALA A 41 -6.01 8.48 3.36
C ALA A 41 -5.65 7.87 1.99
N PRO A 42 -4.35 7.84 1.63
CA PRO A 42 -3.90 7.16 0.42
C PRO A 42 -4.52 5.77 0.31
N ALA A 43 -5.03 5.42 -0.88
CA ALA A 43 -5.66 4.11 -1.14
C ALA A 43 -4.78 2.94 -0.72
N ALA A 44 -3.46 3.14 -0.75
CA ALA A 44 -2.49 2.15 -0.30
C ALA A 44 -2.50 1.79 1.17
N PHE A 45 -3.10 2.63 2.00
CA PHE A 45 -3.22 2.41 3.42
C PHE A 45 -4.50 1.65 3.77
N ILE A 46 -5.44 1.54 2.83
CA ILE A 46 -6.77 0.97 3.05
C ILE A 46 -6.75 -0.55 2.85
N CYS A 47 -7.26 -1.28 3.85
CA CYS A 47 -7.49 -2.71 3.77
C CYS A 47 -8.61 -3.01 2.77
N PRO A 48 -8.39 -3.86 1.74
CA PRO A 48 -9.43 -4.16 0.76
C PRO A 48 -10.65 -4.92 1.30
N ILE A 49 -10.53 -5.57 2.47
CA ILE A 49 -11.63 -6.32 3.10
C ILE A 49 -12.43 -5.40 4.03
N LEU A 50 -11.75 -4.60 4.85
CA LEU A 50 -12.39 -3.76 5.88
C LEU A 50 -12.76 -2.37 5.37
N MET A 51 -12.14 -1.90 4.28
CA MET A 51 -12.25 -0.54 3.77
C MET A 51 -11.80 0.53 4.80
N GLU A 52 -10.86 0.18 5.68
CA GLU A 52 -10.29 1.04 6.72
C GLU A 52 -8.76 1.08 6.64
N ILE A 53 -8.13 2.10 7.25
CA ILE A 53 -6.66 2.19 7.34
C ILE A 53 -6.11 0.98 8.13
N MET A 54 -5.16 0.27 7.53
CA MET A 54 -4.50 -0.89 8.14
C MET A 54 -3.65 -0.50 9.36
N LYS A 55 -3.78 -1.27 10.44
CA LYS A 55 -2.95 -1.17 11.65
C LYS A 55 -1.84 -2.21 11.64
N ASP A 56 -2.14 -3.43 11.18
CA ASP A 56 -1.16 -4.50 10.99
C ASP A 56 -1.22 -5.03 9.55
N PRO A 57 -0.60 -4.33 8.58
CA PRO A 57 -0.62 -4.74 7.19
C PRO A 57 0.18 -6.03 6.95
N GLN A 58 -0.46 -7.04 6.39
CA GLN A 58 0.09 -8.36 6.07
C GLN A 58 -0.09 -8.67 4.59
N VAL A 59 0.98 -9.13 3.94
CA VAL A 59 1.00 -9.55 2.53
C VAL A 59 0.61 -11.02 2.43
N ALA A 60 -0.36 -11.34 1.58
CA ALA A 60 -0.72 -12.72 1.23
C ALA A 60 0.07 -13.20 -0.01
N SER A 61 -0.06 -14.48 -0.36
CA SER A 61 0.70 -15.09 -1.46
C SER A 61 0.33 -14.58 -2.87
N ASP A 62 -0.77 -13.83 -3.00
CA ASP A 62 -1.16 -13.09 -4.20
C ASP A 62 -0.45 -11.73 -4.34
N GLY A 63 0.33 -11.32 -3.34
CA GLY A 63 1.05 -10.05 -3.31
C GLY A 63 0.22 -8.85 -2.82
N PHE A 64 -1.07 -9.04 -2.51
CA PHE A 64 -1.90 -7.98 -1.94
C PHE A 64 -1.68 -7.88 -0.43
N THR A 65 -1.89 -6.67 0.11
CA THR A 65 -1.76 -6.39 1.54
C THR A 65 -3.12 -6.17 2.16
N TYR A 66 -3.34 -6.75 3.34
CA TYR A 66 -4.60 -6.71 4.08
C TYR A 66 -4.33 -6.42 5.56
N GLU A 67 -5.37 -6.00 6.29
CA GLU A 67 -5.34 -6.03 7.75
C GLU A 67 -5.23 -7.49 8.26
N ALA A 68 -4.33 -7.73 9.22
CA ALA A 68 -4.00 -9.06 9.70
C ALA A 68 -5.22 -9.85 10.19
N GLU A 69 -6.08 -9.23 10.98
CA GLU A 69 -7.27 -9.89 11.51
C GLU A 69 -8.25 -10.25 10.39
N ALA A 70 -8.45 -9.33 9.44
CA ALA A 70 -9.41 -9.50 8.35
C ALA A 70 -9.04 -10.67 7.44
N ILE A 71 -7.77 -10.75 7.01
CA ILE A 71 -7.32 -11.84 6.13
C ILE A 71 -7.27 -13.20 6.85
N ARG A 72 -6.94 -13.21 8.15
CA ARG A 72 -7.00 -14.45 8.96
C ARG A 72 -8.43 -14.95 9.10
N ARG A 73 -9.40 -14.06 9.32
CA ARG A 73 -10.82 -14.41 9.39
C ARG A 73 -11.32 -14.97 8.06
N TRP A 74 -10.93 -14.35 6.95
CA TRP A 74 -11.23 -14.84 5.60
C TRP A 74 -10.74 -16.27 5.37
N PHE A 75 -9.48 -16.57 5.73
CA PHE A 75 -8.94 -17.93 5.63
C PHE A 75 -9.63 -18.92 6.58
N GLY A 76 -10.02 -18.47 7.78
CA GLY A 76 -10.75 -19.28 8.77
C GLY A 76 -12.10 -19.78 8.27
N SER A 77 -12.75 -19.07 7.34
CA SER A 77 -14.01 -19.47 6.70
C SER A 77 -13.85 -20.57 5.62
N ARG A 78 -12.76 -21.36 5.66
CA ARG A 78 -12.36 -22.35 4.64
C ARG A 78 -12.19 -21.79 3.24
N ASN A 79 -11.88 -20.49 3.13
CA ASN A 79 -11.63 -19.85 1.86
C ASN A 79 -10.12 -19.82 1.57
N ASN A 80 -9.70 -20.46 0.47
CA ASN A 80 -8.31 -20.44 0.00
C ASN A 80 -8.10 -19.52 -1.20
N ARG A 81 -9.00 -18.55 -1.42
CA ARG A 81 -8.96 -17.63 -2.56
C ARG A 81 -8.54 -16.24 -2.12
N SER A 82 -7.93 -15.50 -3.02
CA SER A 82 -7.61 -14.08 -2.88
C SER A 82 -8.90 -13.27 -2.70
N PRO A 83 -9.03 -12.43 -1.65
CA PRO A 83 -10.14 -11.49 -1.54
C PRO A 83 -10.22 -10.50 -2.71
N MET A 84 -9.08 -10.14 -3.31
CA MET A 84 -9.00 -9.15 -4.39
C MET A 84 -9.37 -9.72 -5.76
N THR A 85 -8.82 -10.89 -6.09
CA THR A 85 -8.93 -11.46 -7.44
C THR A 85 -9.91 -12.63 -7.51
N ASN A 86 -10.33 -13.11 -6.35
CA ASN A 86 -11.09 -14.35 -6.23
C ASN A 86 -10.38 -15.54 -6.89
N LEU A 87 -9.05 -15.54 -7.03
CA LEU A 87 -8.28 -16.69 -7.54
C LEU A 87 -7.73 -17.53 -6.38
N ALA A 88 -7.53 -18.83 -6.60
CA ALA A 88 -6.94 -19.71 -5.58
C ALA A 88 -5.52 -19.25 -5.22
N LEU A 89 -5.23 -19.16 -3.93
CA LEU A 89 -3.92 -18.81 -3.41
C LEU A 89 -3.00 -20.04 -3.39
N PRO A 90 -1.73 -19.90 -3.80
CA PRO A 90 -0.76 -20.99 -3.68
C PRO A 90 -0.56 -21.50 -2.25
N ASN A 91 -0.68 -20.60 -1.27
CA ASN A 91 -0.62 -20.91 0.16
C ASN A 91 -1.27 -19.78 0.98
N LEU A 92 -1.53 -20.04 2.26
CA LEU A 92 -2.17 -19.10 3.19
C LEU A 92 -1.17 -18.40 4.11
N ASN A 93 0.11 -18.38 3.74
CA ASN A 93 1.14 -17.70 4.54
C ASN A 93 0.93 -16.19 4.46
N LEU A 94 1.19 -15.53 5.60
CA LEU A 94 1.11 -14.08 5.73
C LEU A 94 2.48 -13.53 6.12
N ILE A 95 2.91 -12.49 5.42
CA ILE A 95 4.20 -11.84 5.63
C ILE A 95 3.95 -10.39 6.09
N PRO A 96 4.50 -9.94 7.22
CA PRO A 96 4.29 -8.56 7.67
C PRO A 96 4.86 -7.53 6.69
N ASN A 97 4.05 -6.56 6.29
CA ASN A 97 4.48 -5.41 5.47
C ASN A 97 4.98 -4.28 6.37
N ARG A 98 6.19 -4.43 6.92
CA ARG A 98 6.76 -3.45 7.87
C ARG A 98 6.93 -2.07 7.26
N ALA A 99 7.29 -1.99 5.98
CA ALA A 99 7.47 -0.72 5.28
C ALA A 99 6.15 0.05 5.21
N LEU A 100 5.06 -0.61 4.79
CA LEU A 100 3.73 0.01 4.75
C LEU A 100 3.26 0.41 6.14
N ARG A 101 3.49 -0.43 7.15
CA ARG A 101 3.16 -0.12 8.55
C ARG A 101 3.85 1.16 9.03
N SER A 102 5.14 1.31 8.75
CA SER A 102 5.89 2.54 9.06
C SER A 102 5.32 3.76 8.34
N SER A 103 5.00 3.64 7.04
CA SER A 103 4.41 4.74 6.25
C SER A 103 3.04 5.17 6.79
N ILE A 104 2.18 4.22 7.16
CA ILE A 104 0.87 4.51 7.75
C ILE A 104 1.03 5.24 9.09
N HIS A 105 1.93 4.77 9.96
CA HIS A 105 2.16 5.44 11.24
C HIS A 105 2.66 6.88 11.08
N GLU A 106 3.56 7.10 10.12
CA GLU A 106 4.06 8.45 9.82
C GLU A 106 2.92 9.35 9.31
N TYR A 107 2.12 8.86 8.38
CA TYR A 107 0.93 9.56 7.89
C TYR A 107 -0.01 9.95 9.03
N LEU A 108 -0.40 9.00 9.89
CA LEU A 108 -1.32 9.24 11.00
C LEU A 108 -0.77 10.25 12.03
N ARG A 109 0.55 10.30 12.22
CA ARG A 109 1.19 11.30 13.09
C ARG A 109 1.07 12.71 12.52
N GLN A 110 1.25 12.86 11.22
CA GLN A 110 1.13 14.15 10.53
C GLN A 110 -0.31 14.67 10.56
N GLN A 111 -1.31 13.79 10.47
CA GLN A 111 -2.73 14.16 10.58
C GLN A 111 -3.15 14.62 12.00
N GLN A 112 -2.35 14.31 13.04
CA GLN A 112 -2.63 14.72 14.42
C GLN A 112 -1.95 16.03 14.82
N GLN A 113 -1.22 16.68 13.91
CA GLN A 113 -0.63 17.99 14.21
C GLN A 113 -1.73 19.06 14.24
N PRO A 114 -1.86 19.82 15.34
CA PRO A 114 -2.77 20.97 15.38
C PRO A 114 -2.37 21.95 14.28
N ASP A 115 -3.36 22.58 13.65
CA ASP A 115 -3.10 23.64 12.67
C ASP A 115 -2.13 24.69 13.29
N PRO A 116 -0.97 24.97 12.67
CA PRO A 116 -0.01 25.93 13.20
C PRO A 116 -0.61 27.33 13.42
N ALA A 117 -1.70 27.68 12.73
CA ALA A 117 -2.45 28.92 12.97
C ALA A 117 -3.04 28.99 14.40
N TYR A 118 -3.45 27.86 14.98
CA TYR A 118 -3.98 27.82 16.35
C TYR A 118 -2.90 28.06 17.43
N GLN A 119 -1.64 27.70 17.16
CA GLN A 119 -0.54 27.85 18.14
C GLN A 119 -0.04 29.29 18.25
N GLN A 120 -0.12 30.06 17.16
CA GLN A 120 0.28 31.48 17.14
C GLN A 120 -0.71 32.37 17.90
N GLN A 121 -1.97 31.94 18.02
CA GLN A 121 -3.01 32.71 18.72
C GLN A 121 -2.98 32.53 20.25
N LEU A 122 -2.35 31.46 20.76
CA LEU A 122 -2.20 31.15 22.20
C LEU A 122 -0.93 31.72 22.84
N SER A 123 -0.02 32.31 22.05
CA SER A 123 1.25 32.88 22.52
C SER A 123 1.26 34.41 22.59
N GLY A 124 0.10 35.05 22.35
CA GLY A 124 -0.06 36.50 22.26
C GLY A 124 -0.83 37.19 23.41
N THR A 125 -1.01 36.53 24.55
CA THR A 125 -1.64 37.12 25.77
C THR A 125 -0.69 36.99 26.95
#